data_AF-A0A2E4QKQ5-F1
#
_entry.id   AF-A0A2E4QKQ5-F1
#
_cell.length_a   1.000
_cell.length_b   1.000
_cell.length_c   1.000
_cell.angle_alpha   90.00
_cell.angle_beta   90.00
_cell.angle_gamma   90.00
#
_symmetry.space_group_name_H-M   'P 1'
#
loop_
_entity.id
_entity.type
_entity.pdbx_description
1 polymer ?
#
loop_
_entity_poly.entity_id
_entity_poly.type
_entity_poly.pdbx_seq_one_letter_code
_entity_poly.pdbx_strand_id
1 'polypeptide(L)'
;MQQRMLTVFVALSMLLLSTSGCIGLLQGREYMEYLRGDVKQDTSIETTLIEYSFSGGEIEEEWNEKFTVDSEVAKIGVYFKTDFLLSDFRNQFPQIFDIREVEVTITDATGEIKYNATHDTTKTAPYVLIDPESDGKFISGEWNINIVGTGAGILEEQDSFILSVDVTRTCTIYPQDDVCIVD
;
A
#
# COMPACT_ATOMS: atom_id res chain seq x y z
N MET A 1 7.78 60.29 52.14
CA MET A 1 8.39 59.00 51.71
C MET A 1 7.36 57.99 51.16
N GLN A 2 6.17 57.84 51.77
CA GLN A 2 5.15 56.88 51.32
C GLN A 2 4.68 57.05 49.84
N GLN A 3 4.48 58.27 49.35
CA GLN A 3 4.02 58.50 47.96
C GLN A 3 5.03 58.07 46.89
N ARG A 4 6.34 58.11 47.18
CA ARG A 4 7.40 57.66 46.26
C ARG A 4 7.50 56.13 46.19
N MET A 5 7.26 55.44 47.30
CA MET A 5 7.19 53.97 47.32
C MET A 5 5.99 53.46 46.51
N LEU A 6 4.86 54.16 46.59
CA LEU A 6 3.61 53.74 45.92
C LEU A 6 3.69 53.89 44.40
N THR A 7 4.33 54.96 43.90
CA THR A 7 4.57 55.16 42.46
C THR A 7 5.55 54.14 41.88
N VAL A 8 6.60 53.78 42.63
CA VAL A 8 7.53 52.71 42.23
C VAL A 8 6.83 51.36 42.19
N PHE A 9 5.96 51.06 43.16
CA PHE A 9 5.20 49.81 43.20
C PHE A 9 4.24 49.68 42.00
N VAL A 10 3.54 50.76 41.66
CA VAL A 10 2.62 50.80 40.51
C VAL A 10 3.38 50.65 39.19
N ALA A 11 4.49 51.36 39.02
CA ALA A 11 5.31 51.26 37.80
C ALA A 11 5.91 49.85 37.63
N LEU A 12 6.39 49.23 38.71
CA LEU A 12 6.91 47.86 38.70
C LEU A 12 5.81 46.85 38.36
N SER A 13 4.59 47.03 38.89
CA SER A 13 3.45 46.16 38.59
C SER A 13 3.01 46.23 37.13
N MET A 14 3.00 47.43 36.53
CA MET A 14 2.71 47.60 35.09
C MET A 14 3.78 46.97 34.19
N LEU A 15 5.05 47.07 34.58
CA LEU A 15 6.17 46.44 33.87
C LEU A 15 6.10 44.90 33.92
N LEU A 16 5.77 44.34 35.09
CA LEU A 16 5.56 42.89 35.25
C LEU A 16 4.37 42.38 34.43
N LEU A 17 3.26 43.14 34.38
CA LEU A 17 2.09 42.80 33.56
C LEU A 17 2.40 42.86 32.04
N SER A 18 3.26 43.79 31.61
CA SER A 18 3.67 43.90 30.21
C SER A 18 4.60 42.76 29.75
N THR A 19 5.40 42.18 30.65
CA THR A 19 6.34 41.09 30.35
C THR A 19 5.68 39.71 30.44
N SER A 20 4.64 39.55 31.27
CA SER A 20 3.83 38.32 31.33
C SER A 20 2.95 38.11 30.09
N GLY A 21 2.63 39.17 29.34
CA GLY A 21 1.77 39.09 28.16
C GLY A 21 2.37 38.21 27.04
N CYS A 22 3.65 38.37 26.74
CA CYS A 22 4.29 37.62 25.64
C CYS A 22 4.67 36.19 26.04
N ILE A 23 5.15 35.98 27.27
CA ILE A 23 5.49 34.64 27.78
C ILE A 23 4.22 33.81 28.04
N GLY A 24 3.16 34.43 28.55
CA GLY A 24 1.87 33.76 28.78
C GLY A 24 1.20 33.30 27.48
N LEU A 25 1.34 34.07 26.39
CA LEU A 25 0.84 33.65 25.07
C LEU A 25 1.65 32.49 24.48
N LEU A 26 2.97 32.43 24.74
CA LEU A 26 3.80 31.30 24.33
C LEU A 26 3.39 30.02 25.08
N GLN A 27 3.24 30.11 26.41
CA GLN A 27 2.77 28.99 27.23
C GLN A 27 1.34 28.55 26.84
N GLY A 28 0.47 29.51 26.50
CA GLY A 28 -0.86 29.22 25.97
C GLY A 28 -0.81 28.47 24.65
N ARG A 29 0.11 28.84 23.73
CA ARG A 29 0.30 28.13 22.46
C ARG A 29 0.84 26.72 22.67
N GLU A 30 1.87 26.53 23.49
CA GLU A 30 2.40 25.20 23.80
C GLU A 30 1.35 24.31 24.49
N TYR A 31 0.57 24.88 25.40
CA TYR A 31 -0.49 24.13 26.09
C TYR A 31 -1.60 23.69 25.12
N MET A 32 -1.98 24.56 24.18
CA MET A 32 -2.95 24.19 23.13
C MET A 32 -2.39 23.14 22.16
N GLU A 33 -1.10 23.21 21.83
CA GLU A 33 -0.44 22.19 21.00
C GLU A 33 -0.32 20.85 21.74
N TYR A 34 -0.03 20.88 23.04
CA TYR A 34 -0.02 19.69 23.88
C TYR A 34 -1.40 19.02 23.95
N LEU A 35 -2.48 19.81 24.06
CA LEU A 35 -3.85 19.30 24.00
C LEU A 35 -4.24 18.76 22.63
N ARG A 36 -3.56 19.17 21.55
CA ARG A 36 -3.78 18.65 20.20
C ARG A 36 -3.40 17.17 20.10
N GLY A 37 -2.43 16.71 20.90
CA GLY A 37 -1.93 15.34 20.88
C GLY A 37 -0.84 15.10 19.84
N ASP A 38 -0.14 13.98 19.97
CA ASP A 38 0.95 13.62 19.07
C ASP A 38 0.43 13.08 17.73
N VAL A 39 1.23 13.31 16.69
CA VAL A 39 1.04 12.74 15.37
C VAL A 39 1.35 11.24 15.40
N LYS A 40 0.50 10.42 14.77
CA LYS A 40 0.72 8.97 14.66
C LYS A 40 1.11 8.59 13.24
N GLN A 41 2.01 7.62 13.11
CA GLN A 41 2.24 6.95 11.83
C GLN A 41 1.40 5.68 11.76
N ASP A 42 0.76 5.48 10.62
CA ASP A 42 0.01 4.27 10.30
C ASP A 42 0.35 3.80 8.88
N THR A 43 -0.24 2.68 8.46
CA THR A 43 -0.03 2.13 7.11
C THR A 43 -1.35 2.02 6.37
N SER A 44 -1.39 2.54 5.15
CA SER A 44 -2.51 2.33 4.22
C SER A 44 -2.14 1.24 3.22
N ILE A 45 -3.06 0.31 2.96
CA ILE A 45 -2.87 -0.75 1.98
C ILE A 45 -3.89 -0.55 0.86
N GLU A 46 -3.38 -0.40 -0.36
CA GLU A 46 -4.18 -0.40 -1.58
C GLU A 46 -3.97 -1.74 -2.29
N THR A 47 -5.07 -2.43 -2.60
CA THR A 47 -5.01 -3.76 -3.21
C THR A 47 -5.62 -3.73 -4.61
N THR A 48 -4.84 -4.16 -5.59
CA THR A 48 -5.32 -4.47 -6.94
C THR A 48 -5.66 -5.96 -7.00
N LEU A 49 -6.95 -6.28 -7.09
CA LEU A 49 -7.46 -7.65 -7.14
C LEU A 49 -7.93 -8.01 -8.55
N ILE A 50 -7.42 -9.11 -9.09
CA ILE A 50 -7.82 -9.68 -10.37
C ILE A 50 -8.24 -11.12 -10.11
N GLU A 51 -9.51 -11.41 -10.36
CA GLU A 51 -10.11 -12.73 -10.24
C GLU A 51 -10.73 -13.10 -11.58
N TYR A 52 -10.43 -14.30 -12.06
CA TYR A 52 -10.95 -14.79 -13.33
C TYR A 52 -11.28 -16.29 -13.26
N SER A 53 -12.33 -16.67 -13.97
CA SER A 53 -12.76 -18.06 -14.16
C SER A 53 -12.92 -18.32 -15.66
N PHE A 54 -12.26 -19.36 -16.15
CA PHE A 54 -12.22 -19.68 -17.57
C PHE A 54 -13.54 -20.29 -18.04
N SER A 55 -14.09 -19.79 -19.14
CA SER A 55 -15.41 -20.18 -19.65
C SER A 55 -15.32 -20.88 -21.01
N GLY A 56 -15.08 -22.19 -21.00
CA GLY A 56 -14.89 -22.98 -22.23
C GLY A 56 -13.43 -23.34 -22.46
N GLY A 57 -13.06 -23.77 -23.67
CA GLY A 57 -11.66 -24.05 -24.04
C GLY A 57 -10.96 -22.77 -24.50
N GLU A 58 -10.78 -21.82 -23.59
CA GLU A 58 -10.07 -20.56 -23.84
C GLU A 58 -8.57 -20.85 -23.91
N ILE A 59 -8.00 -20.71 -25.11
CA ILE A 59 -6.66 -21.20 -25.42
C ILE A 59 -5.59 -20.21 -24.96
N GLU A 60 -5.89 -18.91 -24.86
CA GLU A 60 -4.97 -17.88 -24.38
C GLU A 60 -5.75 -16.58 -24.14
N GLU A 61 -5.77 -16.11 -22.90
CA GLU A 61 -6.36 -14.83 -22.51
C GLU A 61 -5.30 -13.96 -21.84
N GLU A 62 -5.32 -12.66 -22.13
CA GLU A 62 -4.33 -11.69 -21.65
C GLU A 62 -5.02 -10.57 -20.86
N TRP A 63 -4.52 -10.29 -19.66
CA TRP A 63 -4.97 -9.18 -18.81
C TRP A 63 -3.83 -8.22 -18.55
N ASN A 64 -4.09 -6.95 -18.84
CA ASN A 64 -3.16 -5.86 -18.63
C ASN A 64 -3.77 -4.89 -17.63
N GLU A 65 -3.25 -4.89 -16.42
CA GLU A 65 -3.67 -3.99 -15.34
C GLU A 65 -2.53 -3.09 -14.90
N LYS A 66 -2.88 -1.99 -14.23
CA LYS A 66 -1.90 -1.00 -13.78
C LYS A 66 -2.15 -0.60 -12.34
N PHE A 67 -1.07 -0.27 -11.65
CA PHE A 67 -1.13 0.33 -10.33
C PHE A 67 -0.05 1.39 -10.18
N THR A 68 -0.30 2.36 -9.31
CA THR A 68 0.56 3.53 -9.16
C THR A 68 1.47 3.36 -7.96
N VAL A 69 2.76 3.57 -8.17
CA VAL A 69 3.78 3.59 -7.11
C VAL A 69 4.30 5.01 -6.96
N ASP A 70 4.27 5.53 -5.75
CA ASP A 70 4.80 6.84 -5.37
C ASP A 70 6.00 6.67 -4.41
N SER A 71 6.59 7.78 -3.97
CA SER A 71 7.67 7.75 -2.98
C SER A 71 7.21 7.29 -1.58
N GLU A 72 5.89 7.25 -1.38
CA GLU A 72 5.11 6.78 -0.24
C GLU A 72 5.24 5.28 0.09
N VAL A 73 5.46 4.52 -0.99
CA VAL A 73 5.34 3.07 -0.96
C VAL A 73 6.49 2.47 -0.17
N ALA A 74 6.13 1.80 0.91
CA ALA A 74 7.06 1.11 1.79
C ALA A 74 7.20 -0.37 1.44
N LYS A 75 6.12 -1.00 0.94
CA LYS A 75 6.12 -2.43 0.58
C LYS A 75 5.17 -2.69 -0.59
N ILE A 76 5.58 -3.59 -1.48
CA ILE A 76 4.72 -4.16 -2.51
C ILE A 76 4.72 -5.67 -2.31
N GLY A 77 3.56 -6.26 -2.12
CA GLY A 77 3.39 -7.69 -1.92
C GLY A 77 2.46 -8.30 -2.96
N VAL A 78 2.77 -9.53 -3.37
CA VAL A 78 2.04 -10.25 -4.41
C VAL A 78 1.54 -11.56 -3.81
N TYR A 79 0.23 -11.75 -3.90
CA TYR A 79 -0.46 -12.99 -3.57
C TYR A 79 -1.06 -13.57 -4.85
N PHE A 80 -0.82 -14.85 -5.09
CA PHE A 80 -1.35 -15.53 -6.26
C PHE A 80 -1.87 -16.92 -5.91
N LYS A 81 -3.00 -17.29 -6.51
CA LYS A 81 -3.63 -18.59 -6.36
C LYS A 81 -4.23 -19.04 -7.67
N THR A 82 -4.00 -20.28 -8.04
CA THR A 82 -4.65 -20.98 -9.16
C THR A 82 -5.44 -22.17 -8.66
N ASP A 83 -6.54 -22.45 -9.35
CA ASP A 83 -7.32 -23.66 -9.21
C ASP A 83 -7.59 -24.26 -10.59
N PHE A 84 -6.85 -25.31 -10.93
CA PHE A 84 -7.00 -26.07 -12.17
C PHE A 84 -7.65 -27.42 -11.88
N LEU A 85 -8.72 -27.73 -12.59
CA LEU A 85 -9.39 -29.01 -12.50
C LEU A 85 -8.49 -30.14 -13.00
N LEU A 86 -8.63 -31.32 -12.38
CA LEU A 86 -7.91 -32.53 -12.77
C LEU A 86 -6.37 -32.37 -12.79
N SER A 87 -5.82 -31.39 -12.06
CA SER A 87 -4.37 -31.13 -12.01
C SER A 87 -3.56 -32.36 -11.56
N ASP A 88 -4.11 -33.18 -10.66
CA ASP A 88 -3.53 -34.48 -10.27
C ASP A 88 -3.49 -35.50 -11.42
N PHE A 89 -4.54 -35.58 -12.23
CA PHE A 89 -4.61 -36.49 -13.38
C PHE A 89 -3.72 -36.02 -14.54
N ARG A 90 -3.55 -34.70 -14.70
CA ARG A 90 -2.65 -34.11 -15.71
C ARG A 90 -1.20 -34.52 -15.49
N ASN A 91 -0.71 -34.45 -14.26
CA ASN A 91 0.66 -34.85 -13.93
C ASN A 91 0.95 -36.31 -14.32
N GLN A 92 -0.10 -37.15 -14.35
CA GLN A 92 -0.01 -38.56 -14.72
C GLN A 92 -0.15 -38.81 -16.24
N PHE A 93 -0.81 -37.91 -16.99
CA PHE A 93 -1.10 -38.05 -18.42
C PHE A 93 -0.94 -36.73 -19.22
N PRO A 94 0.29 -36.18 -19.32
CA PRO A 94 0.53 -34.87 -19.94
C PRO A 94 0.28 -34.80 -21.45
N GLN A 95 0.11 -35.94 -22.15
CA GLN A 95 -0.10 -35.96 -23.60
C GLN A 95 -1.58 -35.87 -24.02
N ILE A 96 -2.52 -35.90 -23.05
CA ILE A 96 -3.97 -35.92 -23.29
C ILE A 96 -4.62 -34.57 -22.91
N PHE A 97 -3.98 -33.81 -22.02
CA PHE A 97 -4.47 -32.52 -21.54
C PHE A 97 -3.62 -31.39 -22.14
N ASP A 98 -4.26 -30.35 -22.69
CA ASP A 98 -3.59 -29.12 -23.16
C ASP A 98 -2.79 -28.45 -22.02
N ILE A 99 -1.78 -27.66 -22.41
CA ILE A 99 -1.00 -26.84 -21.48
C ILE A 99 -1.92 -25.79 -20.84
N ARG A 100 -2.16 -25.91 -19.54
CA ARG A 100 -2.92 -24.93 -18.75
C ARG A 100 -1.97 -24.32 -17.74
N GLU A 101 -1.76 -23.03 -17.88
CA GLU A 101 -0.83 -22.26 -17.07
C GLU A 101 -1.28 -20.80 -17.01
N VAL A 102 -0.95 -20.14 -15.92
CA VAL A 102 -1.09 -18.69 -15.79
C VAL A 102 0.29 -18.12 -15.49
N GLU A 103 0.79 -17.29 -16.39
CA GLU A 103 2.01 -16.50 -16.21
C GLU A 103 1.64 -15.10 -15.75
N VAL A 104 2.28 -14.63 -14.69
CA VAL A 104 2.15 -13.27 -14.16
C VAL A 104 3.49 -12.58 -14.24
N THR A 105 3.53 -11.44 -14.94
CA THR A 105 4.68 -10.57 -15.03
C THR A 105 4.32 -9.18 -14.52
N ILE A 106 5.09 -8.68 -13.56
CA ILE A 106 4.97 -7.29 -13.08
C ILE A 106 6.21 -6.53 -13.51
N THR A 107 5.99 -5.41 -14.19
CA THR A 107 7.03 -4.49 -14.64
C THR A 107 6.91 -3.15 -13.94
N ASP A 108 8.06 -2.56 -13.63
CA ASP A 108 8.12 -1.21 -13.08
C ASP A 108 7.87 -0.13 -14.14
N ALA A 109 7.87 1.14 -13.72
CA ALA A 109 7.67 2.28 -14.60
C ALA A 109 8.76 2.47 -15.67
N THR A 110 9.92 1.81 -15.54
CA THR A 110 11.00 1.81 -16.54
C THR A 110 10.91 0.64 -17.52
N GLY A 111 10.02 -0.33 -17.25
CA GLY A 111 9.86 -1.56 -18.00
C GLY A 111 10.74 -2.71 -17.52
N GLU A 112 11.37 -2.61 -16.35
CA GLU A 112 12.13 -3.71 -15.76
C GLU A 112 11.18 -4.71 -15.09
N ILE A 113 11.43 -6.01 -15.29
CA ILE A 113 10.63 -7.07 -14.69
C ILE A 113 11.04 -7.23 -13.22
N LYS A 114 10.10 -6.94 -12.31
CA LYS A 114 10.31 -7.07 -10.85
C LYS A 114 9.71 -8.36 -10.28
N TYR A 115 8.74 -8.93 -10.97
CA TYR A 115 8.14 -10.21 -10.61
C TYR A 115 7.80 -10.98 -11.88
N ASN A 116 8.21 -12.25 -11.94
CA ASN A 116 7.75 -13.19 -12.96
C ASN A 116 7.53 -14.54 -12.27
N ALA A 117 6.32 -15.07 -12.39
CA ALA A 117 6.01 -16.42 -11.96
C ALA A 117 5.01 -17.09 -12.93
N THR A 118 5.30 -18.34 -13.26
CA THR A 118 4.38 -19.22 -14.00
C THR A 118 3.78 -20.24 -13.06
N HIS A 119 2.47 -20.40 -13.12
CA HIS A 119 1.71 -21.32 -12.31
C HIS A 119 0.94 -22.28 -13.18
N ASP A 120 1.35 -23.54 -13.15
CA ASP A 120 0.74 -24.62 -13.89
C ASP A 120 -0.20 -25.47 -13.03
N THR A 121 -0.10 -25.47 -11.70
CA THR A 121 -0.81 -26.41 -10.80
C THR A 121 -1.81 -25.71 -9.89
N THR A 122 -2.77 -26.47 -9.33
CA THR A 122 -3.68 -25.96 -8.29
C THR A 122 -2.89 -25.72 -7.01
N LYS A 123 -2.51 -24.47 -6.78
CA LYS A 123 -1.71 -24.10 -5.62
C LYS A 123 -1.88 -22.64 -5.27
N THR A 124 -1.84 -22.38 -3.97
CA THR A 124 -1.60 -21.03 -3.45
C THR A 124 -0.08 -20.78 -3.42
N ALA A 125 0.37 -19.78 -4.19
CA ALA A 125 1.74 -19.32 -4.14
C ALA A 125 2.04 -18.71 -2.76
N PRO A 126 3.28 -18.81 -2.26
CA PRO A 126 3.68 -18.05 -1.08
C PRO A 126 3.56 -16.55 -1.38
N TYR A 127 3.19 -15.76 -0.36
CA TYR A 127 3.19 -14.31 -0.47
C TYR A 127 4.62 -13.81 -0.74
N VAL A 128 4.82 -13.09 -1.85
CA VAL A 128 6.13 -12.59 -2.26
C VAL A 128 6.17 -11.08 -2.07
N LEU A 129 7.22 -10.60 -1.40
CA LEU A 129 7.51 -9.18 -1.32
C LEU A 129 8.47 -8.82 -2.46
N ILE A 130 8.15 -7.76 -3.21
CA ILE A 130 9.07 -7.20 -4.19
C ILE A 130 10.12 -6.39 -3.45
N ASP A 131 11.40 -6.66 -3.73
CA ASP A 131 12.50 -5.90 -3.15
C ASP A 131 12.57 -4.49 -3.77
N PRO A 132 12.79 -3.44 -2.96
CA PRO A 132 13.02 -2.09 -3.48
C PRO A 132 14.39 -1.99 -4.16
N GLU A 133 14.64 -0.85 -4.81
CA GLU A 133 15.94 -0.55 -5.41
C GLU A 133 17.05 -0.47 -4.36
N SER A 134 18.29 -0.37 -4.85
CA SER A 134 19.49 -0.27 -4.00
C SER A 134 19.49 0.91 -3.02
N ASP A 135 18.69 1.95 -3.27
CA ASP A 135 18.49 3.09 -2.39
C ASP A 135 17.39 2.87 -1.33
N GLY A 136 16.76 1.69 -1.34
CA GLY A 136 15.68 1.30 -0.44
C GLY A 136 14.30 1.85 -0.84
N LYS A 137 14.15 2.39 -2.05
CA LYS A 137 12.87 2.94 -2.55
C LYS A 137 12.38 2.19 -3.78
N PHE A 138 11.07 2.27 -4.03
CA PHE A 138 10.51 1.79 -5.29
C PHE A 138 10.55 2.90 -6.34
N ILE A 139 10.70 2.51 -7.61
CA ILE A 139 10.65 3.44 -8.74
C ILE A 139 9.23 4.01 -8.82
N SER A 140 9.10 5.33 -8.67
CA SER A 140 7.81 6.00 -8.79
C SER A 140 7.33 6.03 -10.23
N GLY A 141 6.02 5.80 -10.42
CA GLY A 141 5.37 5.80 -11.71
C GLY A 141 4.26 4.74 -11.79
N GLU A 142 3.74 4.54 -13.00
CA GLU A 142 2.77 3.48 -13.28
C GLU A 142 3.50 2.16 -13.50
N TRP A 143 3.18 1.16 -12.69
CA TRP A 143 3.65 -0.21 -12.83
C TRP A 143 2.58 -1.01 -13.58
N ASN A 144 3.02 -1.96 -14.40
CA ASN A 144 2.12 -2.78 -15.22
C ASN A 144 2.15 -4.23 -14.75
N ILE A 145 0.96 -4.80 -14.61
CA ILE A 145 0.71 -6.21 -14.36
C ILE A 145 0.23 -6.80 -15.69
N ASN A 146 1.00 -7.74 -16.23
CA ASN A 146 0.61 -8.54 -17.37
C ASN A 146 0.35 -9.98 -16.91
N ILE A 147 -0.82 -10.51 -17.24
CA ILE A 147 -1.19 -11.89 -16.95
C ILE A 147 -1.54 -12.55 -18.26
N VAL A 148 -0.90 -13.68 -18.55
CA VAL A 148 -1.23 -14.52 -19.70
C VAL A 148 -1.67 -15.87 -19.17
N GLY A 149 -2.92 -16.24 -19.44
CA GLY A 149 -3.54 -17.43 -18.87
C GLY A 149 -4.14 -18.33 -19.94
N THR A 150 -3.87 -19.62 -19.80
CA THR A 150 -4.54 -20.68 -20.55
C THR A 150 -5.27 -21.58 -19.56
N GLY A 151 -6.56 -21.80 -19.78
CA GLY A 151 -7.39 -22.59 -18.88
C GLY A 151 -8.52 -23.28 -19.62
N ALA A 152 -9.30 -24.07 -18.90
CA ALA A 152 -10.56 -24.56 -19.44
C ALA A 152 -11.69 -24.57 -18.43
N GLY A 153 -12.91 -24.44 -18.91
CA GLY A 153 -14.11 -24.62 -18.13
C GLY A 153 -15.20 -25.36 -18.91
N ILE A 154 -15.96 -26.20 -18.21
CA ILE A 154 -17.15 -26.87 -18.75
C ILE A 154 -18.27 -26.70 -17.72
N LEU A 155 -19.34 -25.98 -18.10
CA LEU A 155 -20.53 -25.76 -17.25
C LEU A 155 -20.16 -25.12 -15.89
N GLU A 156 -20.44 -25.80 -14.77
CA GLU A 156 -20.18 -25.31 -13.40
C GLU A 156 -18.76 -25.62 -12.91
N GLU A 157 -17.97 -26.38 -13.67
CA GLU A 157 -16.59 -26.72 -13.32
C GLU A 157 -15.64 -25.92 -14.21
N GLN A 158 -14.97 -24.92 -13.63
CA GLN A 158 -14.10 -23.99 -14.33
C GLN A 158 -12.74 -23.88 -13.64
N ASP A 159 -11.68 -23.80 -14.43
CA ASP A 159 -10.39 -23.35 -13.93
C ASP A 159 -10.49 -21.87 -13.52
N SER A 160 -9.75 -21.46 -12.49
CA SER A 160 -9.77 -20.08 -12.02
C SER A 160 -8.43 -19.64 -11.44
N PHE A 161 -8.21 -18.34 -11.40
CA PHE A 161 -7.09 -17.75 -10.70
C PHE A 161 -7.48 -16.46 -9.98
N ILE A 162 -6.69 -16.14 -8.95
CA ILE A 162 -6.78 -14.91 -8.18
C ILE A 162 -5.37 -14.35 -8.02
N LEU A 163 -5.17 -13.11 -8.48
CA LEU A 163 -3.99 -12.30 -8.22
C LEU A 163 -4.39 -11.11 -7.35
N SER A 164 -3.64 -10.87 -6.28
CA SER A 164 -3.78 -9.69 -5.44
C SER A 164 -2.41 -9.03 -5.28
N VAL A 165 -2.31 -7.77 -5.68
CA VAL A 165 -1.12 -6.94 -5.49
C VAL A 165 -1.41 -5.90 -4.44
N ASP A 166 -0.73 -5.98 -3.30
CA ASP A 166 -0.90 -5.10 -2.17
C ASP A 166 0.23 -4.06 -2.13
N VAL A 167 -0.15 -2.80 -2.27
CA VAL A 167 0.75 -1.65 -2.17
C VAL A 167 0.56 -1.01 -0.80
N THR A 168 1.55 -1.16 0.08
CA THR A 168 1.53 -0.57 1.42
C THR A 168 2.27 0.76 1.43
N ARG A 169 1.56 1.82 1.81
CA ARG A 169 2.09 3.17 2.01
C ARG A 169 2.16 3.51 3.48
N THR A 170 3.18 4.26 3.88
CA THR A 170 3.21 4.89 5.21
C THR A 170 2.39 6.16 5.16
N CYS A 171 1.51 6.38 6.14
CA CYS A 171 0.74 7.60 6.24
C CYS A 171 0.81 8.21 7.63
N THR A 172 0.43 9.48 7.69
CA THR A 172 0.45 10.26 8.91
C THR A 172 -0.98 10.58 9.32
N ILE A 173 -1.34 10.23 10.56
CA ILE A 173 -2.64 10.56 11.15
C ILE A 173 -2.46 11.76 12.06
N TYR A 174 -3.08 12.87 11.67
CA TYR A 174 -3.18 14.04 12.52
C TYR A 174 -4.37 13.88 13.49
N PRO A 175 -4.19 14.23 14.77
CA PRO A 175 -5.19 13.99 15.81
C PRO A 175 -6.47 14.85 15.70
N GLN A 176 -6.54 15.77 14.74
CA GLN A 176 -7.74 16.57 14.48
C GLN A 176 -8.67 15.94 13.44
N ASP A 177 -8.11 15.16 12.52
CA ASP A 177 -8.84 14.67 11.35
C ASP A 177 -9.06 13.16 11.39
N ASP A 178 -8.36 12.39 12.25
CA ASP A 178 -8.44 10.91 12.38
C ASP A 178 -8.37 10.14 11.04
N VAL A 179 -7.96 10.82 9.97
CA VAL A 179 -7.81 10.31 8.61
C VAL A 179 -6.32 10.15 8.33
N CYS A 180 -5.98 9.03 7.73
CA CYS A 180 -4.65 8.69 7.24
C CYS A 180 -4.36 9.52 5.99
N ILE A 181 -3.48 10.50 6.12
CA ILE A 181 -3.03 11.36 5.02
C ILE A 181 -1.67 10.82 4.55
N VAL A 182 -1.66 10.41 3.28
CA VAL A 182 -0.48 10.06 2.49
C VAL A 182 0.04 11.39 1.92
N ASP A 183 1.26 11.79 2.26
CA ASP A 183 1.82 13.12 1.95
C ASP A 183 2.60 13.15 0.61
#